data_AF-A0A371QC36-F1
#
_entry.id   AF-A0A371QC36-F1
#
_cell.length_a   1.000
_cell.length_b   1.000
_cell.length_c   1.000
_cell.angle_alpha   90.00
_cell.angle_beta   90.00
_cell.angle_gamma   90.00
#
_symmetry.space_group_name_H-M   'P 1'
#
loop_
_entity.id
_entity.type
_entity.pdbx_description
1 polymer ?
#
loop_
_entity_poly.entity_id
_entity_poly.type
_entity_poly.pdbx_seq_one_letter_code
_entity_poly.pdbx_strand_id
1 'polypeptide(L)'
;MSKLKKDQKEYIAAIHHNSYLLNYLYLGTLSKNELKVVFGILEIIHNIYSQESVTISYSDIAAISEYATELYENNTNNQFERFIESIQTKLRLVSYKQFLGPEGKKHMVYNDYPIFLQFGVNHSSQELTLYISETVYLYEIKKNNGNIIEEEKRIADLFRKEDWSEIQIYEKVKEGYLTKIEKRK
;
A
#
# COMPACT_ATOMS: atom_id res chain seq x y z
N MET A 1 11.88 21.53 21.03
CA MET A 1 10.98 20.34 20.97
C MET A 1 10.12 20.50 19.74
N SER A 2 10.30 19.58 18.78
CA SER A 2 9.93 19.78 17.37
C SER A 2 8.43 19.81 17.12
N LYS A 3 8.02 20.67 16.17
CA LYS A 3 6.69 20.73 15.55
C LYS A 3 6.22 19.40 14.90
N LEU A 4 7.06 18.36 14.91
CA LEU A 4 6.85 17.04 14.30
C LEU A 4 5.80 16.14 14.99
N LYS A 5 5.39 16.43 16.24
CA LYS A 5 4.45 15.57 16.97
C LYS A 5 2.96 15.87 16.72
N LYS A 6 2.62 16.94 15.98
CA LYS A 6 1.23 17.40 15.87
C LYS A 6 0.45 16.84 14.66
N ASP A 7 1.15 16.21 13.70
CA ASP A 7 0.57 15.71 12.44
C ASP A 7 0.64 14.19 12.26
N GLN A 8 0.72 13.42 13.35
CA GLN A 8 0.56 11.96 13.31
C GLN A 8 -0.92 11.56 13.26
N LYS A 9 -1.68 12.17 12.33
CA LYS A 9 -3.01 11.68 12.02
C LYS A 9 -2.86 10.38 11.26
N GLU A 10 -3.49 9.35 11.82
CA GLU A 10 -3.57 8.01 11.25
C GLU A 10 -4.69 7.99 10.20
N TYR A 11 -4.33 7.63 8.98
CA TYR A 11 -5.23 7.58 7.85
C TYR A 11 -5.47 6.13 7.44
N ILE A 12 -6.73 5.79 7.13
CA ILE A 12 -7.04 4.61 6.35
C ILE A 12 -7.07 5.04 4.89
N ALA A 13 -6.19 4.47 4.07
CA ALA A 13 -6.21 4.68 2.64
C ALA A 13 -6.79 3.44 1.94
N ALA A 14 -7.77 3.69 1.08
CA ALA A 14 -8.40 2.68 0.25
C ALA A 14 -8.49 3.14 -1.21
N ILE A 15 -8.18 2.24 -2.15
CA ILE A 15 -8.49 2.41 -3.58
C ILE A 15 -9.60 1.42 -3.93
N HIS A 16 -10.72 1.91 -4.44
CA HIS A 16 -11.85 1.06 -4.79
C HIS A 16 -11.69 0.52 -6.21
N HIS A 17 -11.91 -0.78 -6.37
CA HIS A 17 -11.71 -1.50 -7.62
C HIS A 17 -12.94 -1.46 -8.55
N ASN A 18 -14.12 -1.13 -8.00
CA ASN A 18 -15.35 -0.97 -8.77
C ASN A 18 -16.16 0.27 -8.34
N SER A 19 -17.02 0.73 -9.24
CA SER A 19 -17.94 1.87 -9.04
C SER A 19 -18.92 1.69 -7.88
N TYR A 20 -19.12 0.44 -7.44
CA TYR A 20 -19.97 0.10 -6.30
C TYR A 20 -19.27 0.23 -4.95
N LEU A 21 -17.97 0.57 -4.92
CA LEU A 21 -17.14 0.80 -3.72
C LEU A 21 -16.97 -0.41 -2.78
N LEU A 22 -17.37 -1.61 -3.21
CA LEU A 22 -17.39 -2.79 -2.34
C LEU A 22 -16.04 -3.49 -2.28
N ASN A 23 -15.27 -3.50 -3.38
CA ASN A 23 -13.93 -4.07 -3.37
C ASN A 23 -12.90 -2.95 -3.25
N TYR A 24 -11.87 -3.13 -2.42
CA TYR A 24 -10.86 -2.10 -2.23
C TYR A 24 -9.50 -2.64 -1.81
N LEU A 25 -8.44 -1.93 -2.22
CA LEU A 25 -7.09 -2.11 -1.71
C LEU A 25 -6.96 -1.35 -0.39
N TYR A 26 -6.88 -2.08 0.73
CA TYR A 26 -6.64 -1.54 2.05
C TYR A 26 -5.15 -1.38 2.30
N LEU A 27 -4.69 -0.19 2.66
CA LEU A 27 -3.26 0.07 2.92
C LEU A 27 -2.89 0.08 4.40
N GLY A 28 -3.86 -0.15 5.28
CA GLY A 28 -3.65 -0.01 6.71
C GLY A 28 -3.69 1.43 7.18
N THR A 29 -3.20 1.60 8.40
CA THR A 29 -3.19 2.85 9.14
C THR A 29 -1.85 3.55 8.98
N LEU A 30 -1.83 4.66 8.25
CA LEU A 30 -0.60 5.34 7.80
C LEU A 30 -0.63 6.83 8.15
N SER A 31 0.52 7.41 8.48
CA SER A 31 0.71 8.86 8.40
C SER A 31 0.78 9.31 6.94
N LYS A 32 0.68 10.63 6.69
CA LYS A 32 0.76 11.18 5.32
C LYS A 32 2.06 10.81 4.59
N ASN A 33 3.18 10.73 5.32
CA ASN A 33 4.47 10.40 4.74
C ASN A 33 4.62 8.90 4.50
N GLU A 34 4.17 8.07 5.45
CA GLU A 34 4.13 6.61 5.26
C GLU A 34 3.21 6.24 4.09
N LEU A 35 2.08 6.92 3.93
CA LEU A 35 1.17 6.72 2.80
C LEU A 35 1.87 6.91 1.45
N LYS A 36 2.62 8.01 1.29
CA LYS A 36 3.39 8.26 0.06
C LYS A 36 4.41 7.15 -0.21
N VAL A 37 5.12 6.71 0.84
CA VAL A 37 6.16 5.68 0.70
C VAL A 37 5.56 4.31 0.39
N VAL A 38 4.51 3.90 1.11
CA VAL A 38 3.79 2.64 0.84
C VAL A 38 3.25 2.63 -0.59
N PHE A 39 2.65 3.73 -1.06
CA PHE A 39 2.18 3.81 -2.44
C PHE A 39 3.30 3.81 -3.47
N GLY A 40 4.40 4.53 -3.23
CA GLY A 40 5.55 4.49 -4.15
C GLY A 40 6.18 3.10 -4.23
N ILE A 41 6.16 2.33 -3.14
CA ILE A 41 6.58 0.93 -3.16
C ILE A 41 5.63 0.07 -4.00
N LEU A 42 4.31 0.29 -3.88
CA LEU A 42 3.31 -0.38 -4.72
C LEU A 42 3.52 -0.05 -6.21
N GLU A 43 3.81 1.22 -6.54
CA GLU A 43 4.16 1.65 -7.90
C GLU A 43 5.40 0.90 -8.42
N ILE A 44 6.47 0.83 -7.63
CA ILE A 44 7.70 0.13 -8.05
C ILE A 44 7.41 -1.32 -8.45
N ILE A 45 6.45 -1.97 -7.80
CA ILE A 45 6.13 -3.39 -8.04
C ILE A 45 4.96 -3.64 -8.99
N HIS A 46 4.27 -2.61 -9.50
CA HIS A 46 2.98 -2.80 -10.19
C HIS A 46 3.06 -3.66 -11.46
N ASN A 47 4.21 -3.67 -12.12
CA ASN A 47 4.43 -4.38 -13.39
C ASN A 47 5.32 -5.62 -13.26
N ILE A 48 5.74 -5.94 -12.04
CA ILE A 48 6.49 -7.17 -11.77
C ILE A 48 5.47 -8.31 -11.83
N TYR A 49 5.84 -9.50 -12.33
CA TYR A 49 4.98 -10.69 -12.41
C TYR A 49 5.41 -11.71 -11.34
N SER A 50 4.46 -12.42 -10.71
CA SER A 50 4.80 -13.31 -9.58
C SER A 50 5.60 -14.54 -10.00
N GLN A 51 6.80 -14.59 -9.43
CA GLN A 51 7.60 -15.72 -8.96
C GLN A 51 8.92 -15.21 -8.37
N GLU A 52 9.21 -13.92 -8.57
CA GLU A 52 10.40 -13.25 -8.07
C GLU A 52 10.09 -12.35 -6.86
N SER A 53 11.02 -12.29 -5.93
CA SER A 53 11.06 -11.26 -4.91
C SER A 53 11.59 -9.96 -5.51
N VAL A 54 11.10 -8.81 -5.04
CA VAL A 54 11.60 -7.50 -5.46
C VAL A 54 12.47 -6.93 -4.38
N THR A 55 13.73 -6.65 -4.70
CA THR A 55 14.64 -5.95 -3.80
C THR A 55 14.72 -4.48 -4.19
N ILE A 56 14.40 -3.60 -3.23
CA ILE A 56 14.40 -2.15 -3.40
C ILE A 56 15.47 -1.58 -2.47
N SER A 57 16.35 -0.74 -3.00
CA SER A 57 17.38 -0.07 -2.20
C SER A 57 16.78 1.00 -1.29
N TYR A 58 17.44 1.31 -0.17
CA TYR A 58 17.03 2.38 0.73
C TYR A 58 17.06 3.75 0.04
N SER A 59 18.01 3.97 -0.88
CA SER A 59 18.05 5.18 -1.71
C SER A 59 16.83 5.31 -2.60
N ASP A 60 16.36 4.22 -3.21
CA ASP A 60 15.16 4.26 -4.06
C ASP A 60 13.91 4.56 -3.21
N ILE A 61 13.83 3.95 -2.02
CA ILE A 61 12.74 4.24 -1.07
C ILE A 61 12.80 5.70 -0.59
N ALA A 62 13.99 6.22 -0.32
CA ALA A 62 14.19 7.60 0.08
C ALA A 62 13.73 8.58 -1.01
N ALA A 63 13.99 8.27 -2.28
CA ALA A 63 13.61 9.09 -3.43
C ALA A 63 12.09 9.19 -3.66
N ILE A 64 11.27 8.33 -3.04
CA ILE A 64 9.80 8.35 -3.20
C ILE A 64 9.19 9.66 -2.66
N SER A 65 9.78 10.27 -1.63
CA SER A 65 9.24 11.50 -1.05
C SER A 65 10.31 12.37 -0.40
N GLU A 66 10.11 13.69 -0.44
CA GLU A 66 10.97 14.67 0.23
C GLU A 66 11.24 14.31 1.69
N TYR A 67 10.22 13.87 2.45
CA TYR A 67 10.39 13.43 3.83
C TYR A 67 11.35 12.25 3.98
N ALA A 68 11.20 11.23 3.14
CA ALA A 68 12.06 10.05 3.19
C ALA A 68 13.48 10.41 2.74
N THR A 69 13.63 11.30 1.76
CA THR A 69 14.92 11.85 1.32
C THR A 69 15.61 12.57 2.47
N GLU A 70 14.93 13.51 3.13
CA GLU A 70 15.47 14.25 4.28
C GLU A 70 15.89 13.32 5.41
N LEU A 71 15.09 12.29 5.70
CA LEU A 71 15.38 11.32 6.74
C LEU A 71 16.60 10.45 6.42
N TYR A 72 16.78 10.11 5.14
CA TYR A 72 17.91 9.33 4.64
C TYR A 72 19.21 10.14 4.65
N GLU A 73 19.17 11.37 4.16
CA GLU A 73 20.34 12.26 4.09
C GLU A 73 20.82 12.70 5.48
N ASN A 74 19.88 12.92 6.41
CA ASN A 74 20.17 13.33 7.79
C ASN A 74 20.10 12.15 8.78
N ASN A 75 20.40 10.93 8.32
CA ASN A 75 20.23 9.70 9.09
C ASN A 75 21.15 9.66 10.32
N THR A 76 20.65 10.18 11.43
CA THR A 76 21.31 10.15 12.74
C THR A 76 20.66 9.08 13.61
N ASN A 77 21.47 8.27 14.32
CA ASN A 77 20.98 7.18 15.17
C ASN A 77 20.05 6.18 14.45
N ASN A 78 20.39 5.83 13.20
CA ASN A 78 19.68 4.82 12.40
C ASN A 78 18.18 5.11 12.24
N GLN A 79 17.81 6.38 12.15
CA GLN A 79 16.43 6.81 11.97
C GLN A 79 15.81 6.25 10.69
N PHE A 80 16.59 6.18 9.60
CA PHE A 80 16.09 5.64 8.35
C PHE A 80 15.87 4.13 8.40
N GLU A 81 16.77 3.37 9.05
CA GLU A 81 16.58 1.92 9.27
C GLU A 81 15.29 1.64 10.05
N ARG A 82 15.04 2.39 11.13
CA ARG A 82 13.79 2.30 11.90
C ARG A 82 12.57 2.70 11.09
N PHE A 83 12.71 3.66 10.19
CA PHE A 83 11.65 4.03 9.27
C PHE A 83 11.33 2.90 8.30
N ILE A 84 12.34 2.22 7.74
CA ILE A 84 12.15 1.03 6.90
C ILE A 84 11.47 -0.10 7.68
N GLU A 85 11.85 -0.36 8.94
CA GLU A 85 11.17 -1.35 9.78
C GLU A 85 9.69 -1.01 10.03
N SER A 86 9.38 0.29 10.22
CA SER A 86 8.00 0.78 10.32
C SER A 86 7.26 0.51 9.01
N ILE A 87 7.80 0.94 7.86
CA ILE A 87 7.21 0.74 6.53
C ILE A 87 6.98 -0.75 6.26
N GLN A 88 7.94 -1.62 6.55
CA GLN A 88 7.80 -3.07 6.42
C GLN A 88 6.63 -3.61 7.25
N THR A 89 6.44 -3.11 8.47
CA THR A 89 5.29 -3.48 9.31
C THR A 89 3.97 -3.00 8.72
N LYS A 90 3.96 -1.82 8.09
CA LYS A 90 2.77 -1.28 7.41
C LYS A 90 2.42 -2.06 6.14
N LEU A 91 3.41 -2.43 5.33
CA LEU A 91 3.22 -3.22 4.11
C LEU A 91 2.58 -4.59 4.40
N ARG A 92 2.84 -5.19 5.57
CA ARG A 92 2.16 -6.43 6.00
C ARG A 92 0.64 -6.30 6.11
N LEU A 93 0.14 -5.08 6.32
CA LEU A 93 -1.29 -4.81 6.43
C LEU A 93 -1.93 -4.47 5.09
N VAL A 94 -1.12 -4.34 4.03
CA VAL A 94 -1.61 -4.00 2.70
C VAL A 94 -2.26 -5.23 2.08
N SER A 95 -3.56 -5.14 1.80
CA SER A 95 -4.33 -6.25 1.30
C SER A 95 -5.53 -5.82 0.48
N TYR A 96 -5.92 -6.65 -0.48
CA TYR A 96 -7.14 -6.46 -1.23
C TYR A 96 -8.32 -7.10 -0.50
N LYS A 97 -9.36 -6.30 -0.28
CA LYS A 97 -10.61 -6.71 0.35
C LYS A 97 -11.64 -6.94 -0.76
N GLN A 98 -12.00 -8.20 -0.97
CA GLN A 98 -13.07 -8.58 -1.90
C GLN A 98 -14.35 -8.81 -1.12
N PHE A 99 -15.38 -8.04 -1.41
CA PHE A 99 -16.68 -8.19 -0.77
C PHE A 99 -17.36 -9.49 -1.21
N LEU A 100 -17.82 -10.30 -0.25
CA LEU A 100 -18.50 -11.56 -0.49
C LEU A 100 -20.03 -11.46 -0.37
N GLY A 101 -20.53 -10.36 0.18
CA GLY A 101 -21.93 -10.22 0.53
C GLY A 101 -22.16 -10.01 2.02
N PRO A 102 -23.43 -9.79 2.42
CA PRO A 102 -23.79 -9.70 3.83
C PRO A 102 -23.85 -11.09 4.48
N GLU A 103 -23.27 -11.24 5.67
CA GLU A 103 -23.52 -12.37 6.56
C GLU A 103 -24.52 -11.96 7.64
N GLY A 104 -25.75 -12.46 7.51
CA GLY A 104 -26.88 -12.02 8.32
C GLY A 104 -27.28 -10.56 8.05
N LYS A 105 -27.91 -9.90 9.04
CA LYS A 105 -28.48 -8.55 8.87
C LYS A 105 -27.51 -7.39 9.17
N LYS A 106 -26.25 -7.64 9.56
CA LYS A 106 -25.38 -6.57 10.13
C LYS A 106 -23.90 -6.59 9.74
N HIS A 107 -23.34 -7.65 9.17
CA HIS A 107 -21.91 -7.70 8.88
C HIS A 107 -21.65 -7.88 7.38
N MET A 108 -20.87 -6.96 6.82
CA MET A 108 -20.29 -7.12 5.48
C MET A 108 -19.11 -8.06 5.59
N VAL A 109 -19.11 -9.14 4.81
CA VAL A 109 -18.01 -10.11 4.79
C VAL A 109 -17.09 -9.83 3.62
N TYR A 110 -15.79 -9.91 3.90
CA TYR A 110 -14.74 -9.70 2.92
C TYR A 110 -13.76 -10.87 2.96
N ASN A 111 -13.34 -11.32 1.78
CA ASN A 111 -12.09 -12.05 1.65
C ASN A 111 -10.91 -11.08 1.71
N ASP A 112 -9.85 -11.52 2.36
CA ASP A 112 -8.64 -10.74 2.57
C ASP A 112 -7.47 -11.37 1.81
N TYR A 113 -6.98 -10.66 0.80
CA TYR A 113 -5.86 -11.12 -0.03
C TYR A 113 -4.62 -10.27 0.26
N PRO A 114 -3.65 -10.76 1.05
CA PRO A 114 -2.43 -10.02 1.34
C PRO A 114 -1.64 -9.78 0.05
N ILE A 115 -1.11 -8.57 -0.12
CA ILE A 115 -0.29 -8.23 -1.29
C ILE A 115 1.11 -8.81 -1.14
N PHE A 116 1.63 -8.86 0.09
CA PHE A 116 2.97 -9.34 0.40
C PHE A 116 2.93 -10.56 1.31
N LEU A 117 3.67 -11.61 0.95
CA LEU A 117 3.74 -12.87 1.69
C LEU A 117 4.88 -12.87 2.71
N GLN A 118 6.02 -12.29 2.34
CA GLN A 118 7.24 -12.28 3.14
C GLN A 118 8.04 -11.01 2.87
N PHE A 119 8.92 -10.68 3.82
CA PHE A 119 9.82 -9.55 3.78
C PHE A 119 11.22 -9.97 4.18
N GLY A 120 12.24 -9.37 3.56
CA GLY A 120 13.62 -9.40 4.01
C GLY A 120 14.11 -7.96 4.19
N VAL A 121 14.67 -7.64 5.35
CA VAL A 121 15.30 -6.34 5.60
C VAL A 121 16.77 -6.57 5.86
N ASN A 122 17.63 -5.94 5.07
CA ASN A 122 19.07 -6.02 5.23
C ASN A 122 19.64 -4.60 5.39
N HIS A 123 19.90 -4.21 6.64
CA HIS A 123 20.45 -2.89 6.95
C HIS A 123 21.91 -2.74 6.48
N SER A 124 22.65 -3.84 6.33
CA SER A 124 24.05 -3.79 5.86
C SER A 124 24.15 -3.51 4.37
N SER A 125 23.31 -4.14 3.54
CA SER A 125 23.19 -3.81 2.11
C SER A 125 22.22 -2.66 1.82
N GLN A 126 21.50 -2.18 2.84
CA GLN A 126 20.47 -1.15 2.74
C GLN A 126 19.37 -1.51 1.74
N GLU A 127 18.78 -2.68 1.93
CA GLU A 127 17.81 -3.27 1.00
C GLU A 127 16.56 -3.77 1.73
N LEU A 128 15.41 -3.55 1.09
CA LEU A 128 14.12 -4.14 1.45
C LEU A 128 13.69 -5.10 0.34
N THR A 129 13.58 -6.38 0.66
CA THR A 129 13.10 -7.43 -0.24
C THR A 129 11.65 -7.78 0.06
N LEU A 130 10.81 -7.79 -0.98
CA LEU A 130 9.36 -7.97 -0.93
C LEU A 130 8.97 -9.21 -1.72
N TYR A 131 8.26 -10.15 -1.10
CA TYR A 131 7.72 -11.32 -1.77
C TYR A 131 6.24 -11.08 -2.07
N ILE A 132 5.91 -10.94 -3.36
CA ILE A 132 4.59 -10.52 -3.82
C ILE A 132 3.69 -11.75 -3.98
N SER A 133 2.46 -11.65 -3.47
CA SER A 133 1.46 -12.70 -3.61
C SER A 133 0.96 -12.79 -5.04
N GLU A 134 0.81 -14.00 -5.60
CA GLU A 134 0.20 -14.19 -6.93
C GLU A 134 -1.25 -13.69 -6.99
N THR A 135 -1.89 -13.50 -5.82
CA THR A 135 -3.25 -12.96 -5.73
C THR A 135 -3.36 -11.57 -6.35
N VAL A 136 -2.27 -10.80 -6.49
CA VAL A 136 -2.34 -9.49 -7.16
C VAL A 136 -2.75 -9.60 -8.65
N TYR A 137 -2.63 -10.80 -9.22
CA TYR A 137 -3.01 -11.16 -10.59
C TYR A 137 -4.31 -11.99 -10.64
N LEU A 138 -5.10 -12.05 -9.55
CA LEU A 138 -6.28 -12.93 -9.45
C LEU A 138 -7.29 -12.76 -10.60
N TYR A 139 -7.38 -11.58 -11.20
CA TYR A 139 -8.27 -11.26 -12.34
C TYR A 139 -7.57 -11.31 -13.70
N GLU A 140 -6.34 -11.86 -13.78
CA GLU A 140 -5.69 -12.14 -15.06
C GLU A 140 -6.39 -13.30 -15.77
N ILE A 141 -7.16 -12.97 -16.81
CA ILE A 141 -7.71 -13.98 -17.72
C ILE A 141 -6.59 -14.41 -18.68
N LYS A 142 -5.96 -15.55 -18.40
CA LYS A 142 -5.01 -16.22 -19.31
C LYS A 142 -5.80 -17.07 -20.33
N LYS A 143 -5.72 -16.76 -21.62
CA LYS A 143 -6.22 -17.68 -22.68
C LYS A 143 -5.14 -18.68 -23.10
N ASN A 144 -5.57 -19.86 -23.57
CA ASN A 144 -4.77 -21.06 -23.94
C ASN A 144 -3.61 -20.84 -24.95
N ASN A 145 -3.42 -19.62 -25.42
CA ASN A 145 -2.46 -19.19 -26.44
C ASN A 145 -1.56 -18.02 -25.99
N GLY A 146 -1.52 -17.70 -24.69
CA GLY A 146 -0.52 -16.81 -24.07
C GLY A 146 -0.76 -15.31 -24.23
N ASN A 147 -1.82 -14.88 -24.92
CA ASN A 147 -2.17 -13.47 -25.09
C ASN A 147 -3.36 -13.06 -24.20
N ILE A 148 -3.24 -11.89 -23.56
CA ILE A 148 -4.24 -11.27 -22.66
C ILE A 148 -5.31 -10.55 -23.50
N ILE A 149 -6.61 -10.78 -23.21
CA ILE A 149 -7.76 -10.08 -23.81
C ILE A 149 -8.60 -9.51 -22.64
N GLU A 150 -8.78 -8.19 -22.60
CA GLU A 150 -9.28 -7.34 -21.49
C GLU A 150 -10.67 -7.65 -20.88
N GLU A 151 -10.86 -7.30 -19.60
CA GLU A 151 -11.79 -6.22 -19.11
C GLU A 151 -11.74 -6.00 -17.58
N GLU A 152 -11.24 -6.96 -16.79
CA GLU A 152 -11.08 -6.78 -15.33
C GLU A 152 -9.67 -6.26 -14.99
N LYS A 153 -9.56 -5.04 -14.43
CA LYS A 153 -8.30 -4.51 -13.90
C LYS A 153 -7.70 -5.50 -12.90
N ARG A 154 -6.40 -5.79 -13.00
CA ARG A 154 -5.71 -6.60 -11.97
C ARG A 154 -5.65 -5.80 -10.68
N ILE A 155 -5.46 -6.48 -9.55
CA ILE A 155 -5.24 -5.75 -8.28
C ILE A 155 -3.97 -4.91 -8.39
N ALA A 156 -2.93 -5.44 -9.05
CA ALA A 156 -1.69 -4.70 -9.31
C ALA A 156 -1.90 -3.42 -10.14
N ASP A 157 -2.95 -3.35 -10.98
CA ASP A 157 -3.22 -2.13 -11.75
C ASP A 157 -3.69 -0.97 -10.85
N LEU A 158 -4.17 -1.24 -9.63
CA LEU A 158 -4.53 -0.22 -8.62
C LEU A 158 -3.30 0.43 -7.97
N PHE A 159 -2.10 -0.07 -8.25
CA PHE A 159 -0.88 0.45 -7.63
C PHE A 159 -0.35 1.69 -8.34
N ARG A 160 -0.89 1.98 -9.53
CA ARG A 160 -0.42 3.02 -10.43
C ARG A 160 -0.56 4.42 -9.86
N LYS A 161 0.40 5.28 -10.18
CA LYS A 161 0.46 6.65 -9.68
C LYS A 161 -0.70 7.50 -10.16
N GLU A 162 -1.25 7.23 -11.35
CA GLU A 162 -2.44 7.92 -11.86
C GLU A 162 -3.66 7.70 -10.94
N ASP A 163 -3.76 6.52 -10.34
CA ASP A 163 -4.82 6.15 -9.40
C ASP A 163 -4.63 6.79 -8.02
N TRP A 164 -3.53 7.53 -7.78
CA TRP A 164 -3.35 8.29 -6.54
C TRP A 164 -4.44 9.35 -6.32
N SER A 165 -5.01 9.84 -7.42
CA SER A 165 -6.12 10.78 -7.37
C SER A 165 -7.39 10.15 -6.79
N GLU A 166 -7.55 8.83 -6.93
CA GLU A 166 -8.68 8.01 -6.50
C GLU A 166 -8.56 7.47 -5.06
N ILE A 167 -7.39 7.63 -4.43
CA ILE A 167 -7.17 7.23 -3.03
C ILE A 167 -8.16 7.98 -2.13
N GLN A 168 -9.05 7.22 -1.49
CA GLN A 168 -9.89 7.75 -0.43
C GLN A 168 -9.13 7.65 0.89
N ILE A 169 -8.94 8.81 1.53
CA ILE A 169 -8.25 8.94 2.81
C ILE A 169 -9.32 9.19 3.88
N TYR A 170 -9.41 8.29 4.84
CA TYR A 170 -10.28 8.44 6.01
C TYR A 170 -9.44 8.79 7.23
N GLU A 171 -9.81 9.84 7.95
CA GLU A 171 -9.18 10.16 9.24
C GLU A 171 -9.77 9.26 10.33
N LYS A 172 -8.90 8.59 11.09
CA LYS A 172 -9.31 7.81 12.25
C LYS A 172 -9.58 8.76 13.43
N VAL A 173 -10.85 8.94 13.79
CA VAL A 173 -11.24 9.74 14.98
C VAL A 173 -11.25 8.83 16.22
N LYS A 174 -10.92 9.38 17.40
CA LYS A 174 -10.76 8.67 18.69
C LYS A 174 -11.89 7.70 19.08
N GLU A 175 -13.07 7.80 18.48
CA GLU A 175 -14.24 6.97 18.78
C GLU A 175 -14.53 5.84 17.77
N GLY A 176 -13.62 5.56 16.83
CA GLY A 176 -13.77 4.43 15.89
C GLY A 176 -14.63 4.72 14.66
N TYR A 177 -15.06 5.98 14.47
CA TYR A 177 -15.71 6.44 13.25
C TYR A 177 -14.67 6.94 12.23
N LEU A 178 -14.85 6.56 10.96
CA LEU A 178 -14.03 6.98 9.82
C LEU A 178 -14.69 8.18 9.14
N THR A 179 -14.04 9.35 9.15
CA THR A 179 -14.52 10.52 8.42
C THR A 179 -13.76 10.62 7.09
N LYS A 180 -14.48 10.58 5.97
CA LYS A 180 -13.88 10.81 4.63
C LYS A 180 -13.34 12.24 4.57
N ILE A 181 -12.06 12.40 4.22
CA ILE A 181 -11.48 13.72 3.98
C ILE A 181 -11.77 14.08 2.52
N GLU A 182 -12.80 14.88 2.27
CA GLU A 182 -12.99 15.48 0.95
C GLU A 182 -11.85 16.47 0.68
N LYS A 183 -11.12 16.28 -0.43
CA LYS A 183 -10.14 17.26 -0.91
C LYS A 183 -10.89 18.57 -1.18
N ARG A 184 -10.70 19.58 -0.33
CA ARG A 184 -11.00 20.96 -0.72
C ARG A 184 -10.01 21.34 -1.83
N LYS A 185 -10.56 21.71 -2.99
CA LYS A 185 -9.82 22.26 -4.13
C LYS A 185 -9.03 23.48 -3.73
#